data_AF-A0A561VLU4-F1
#
_entry.id   AF-A0A561VLU4-F1
#
_cell.length_a   1.000
_cell.length_b   1.000
_cell.length_c   1.000
_cell.angle_alpha   90.00
_cell.angle_beta   90.00
_cell.angle_gamma   90.00
#
_symmetry.space_group_name_H-M   'P 1'
#
loop_
_entity.id
_entity.type
_entity.pdbx_description
1 polymer ?
#
loop_
_entity_poly.entity_id
_entity_poly.type
_entity_poly.pdbx_seq_one_letter_code
_entity_poly.pdbx_strand_id
1 'polypeptide(L)'
;MRARAALGVGLAAVMAVAGPAATYAGGSTPEPAGIDPATRADAVAAMHGHAYAYAACSAYAAQAGSPTVARLFRQTARQERYEHFAELARLTGLVRSDVDTLTEAIAGERHEATVMYPAFARQARRDGCTAAQENLRTAVAGERTEATATSPAYRDRAVRRGDAVAARLFDELARDEAKHAGRFTDALHGR
;
A
#
# COMPACT_ATOMS: atom_id res chain seq x y z
N MET A 1 26.50 -16.29 -45.48
CA MET A 1 25.28 -15.83 -44.76
C MET A 1 24.85 -16.90 -43.78
N ARG A 2 24.96 -16.69 -42.47
CA ARG A 2 24.42 -17.59 -41.43
C ARG A 2 23.29 -16.86 -40.72
N ALA A 3 22.08 -17.41 -40.82
CA ALA A 3 20.89 -16.91 -40.13
C ALA A 3 21.10 -17.02 -38.61
N ARG A 4 20.89 -15.91 -37.90
CA ARG A 4 20.86 -15.88 -36.43
C ARG A 4 19.45 -16.27 -35.99
N ALA A 5 19.34 -17.44 -35.38
CA ALA A 5 18.13 -17.90 -34.71
C ALA A 5 17.81 -16.96 -33.52
N ALA A 6 16.53 -16.60 -33.43
CA ALA A 6 15.95 -15.86 -32.33
C ALA A 6 16.04 -16.68 -31.04
N LEU A 7 16.66 -16.13 -29.99
CA LEU A 7 16.38 -16.55 -28.62
C LEU A 7 15.28 -15.64 -28.06
N GLY A 8 14.04 -16.11 -28.19
CA GLY A 8 12.96 -15.67 -27.32
C GLY A 8 13.26 -16.19 -25.91
N VAL A 9 13.64 -15.30 -25.00
CA VAL A 9 13.75 -15.64 -23.57
C VAL A 9 12.33 -15.75 -23.05
N GLY A 10 11.93 -16.99 -22.77
CA GLY A 10 10.61 -17.34 -22.27
C GLY A 10 10.32 -16.78 -20.88
N LEU A 11 9.08 -16.34 -20.74
CA LEU A 11 8.18 -16.55 -19.62
C LEU A 11 8.85 -16.73 -18.24
N ALA A 12 9.18 -15.63 -17.58
CA ALA A 12 9.29 -15.64 -16.12
C ALA A 12 7.86 -15.63 -15.56
N ALA A 13 7.30 -16.82 -15.34
CA ALA A 13 6.12 -16.98 -14.50
C ALA A 13 6.50 -16.55 -13.07
N VAL A 14 6.31 -15.26 -12.77
CA VAL A 14 6.31 -14.80 -11.38
C VAL A 14 5.05 -15.38 -10.78
N MET A 15 5.24 -16.40 -9.94
CA MET A 15 4.19 -16.96 -9.11
C MET A 15 3.57 -15.80 -8.33
N ALA A 16 2.34 -15.43 -8.71
CA ALA A 16 1.50 -14.57 -7.89
C ALA A 16 1.31 -15.29 -6.56
N VAL A 17 2.05 -14.87 -5.53
CA VAL A 17 1.80 -15.31 -4.17
C VAL A 17 0.54 -14.57 -3.73
N ALA A 18 -0.61 -15.21 -3.88
CA ALA A 18 -1.85 -14.75 -3.28
C ALA A 18 -1.67 -14.78 -1.76
N GLY A 19 -1.33 -13.63 -1.18
CA GLY A 19 -1.48 -13.41 0.26
C GLY A 19 -2.96 -13.49 0.65
N PRO A 20 -3.29 -13.82 1.91
CA PRO A 20 -4.67 -13.85 2.36
C PRO A 20 -5.31 -12.47 2.12
N ALA A 21 -6.40 -12.44 1.35
CA ALA A 21 -7.19 -11.24 1.13
C ALA A 21 -7.75 -10.79 2.48
N ALA A 22 -7.19 -9.72 3.05
CA ALA A 22 -7.85 -9.00 4.12
C ALA A 22 -9.11 -8.38 3.51
N THR A 23 -10.28 -8.79 3.99
CA THR A 23 -11.56 -8.19 3.61
C THR A 23 -11.61 -6.76 4.17
N TYR A 24 -11.20 -5.79 3.36
CA TYR A 24 -11.39 -4.38 3.67
C TYR A 24 -12.86 -4.02 3.42
N ALA A 25 -13.60 -3.75 4.49
CA ALA A 25 -14.94 -3.18 4.40
C ALA A 25 -14.84 -1.66 4.16
N GLY A 26 -14.51 -1.27 2.93
CA GLY A 26 -14.51 0.12 2.46
C GLY A 26 -15.93 0.61 2.13
N GLY A 27 -16.21 1.87 2.43
CA GLY A 27 -17.54 2.47 2.42
C GLY A 27 -18.27 2.43 1.07
N SER A 28 -19.59 2.36 1.14
CA SER A 28 -20.52 2.29 0.01
C SER A 28 -20.49 3.57 -0.84
N THR A 29 -19.71 3.55 -1.91
CA THR A 29 -19.79 4.47 -3.05
C THR A 29 -20.21 3.71 -4.31
N PRO A 30 -20.86 4.36 -5.30
CA PRO A 30 -21.47 3.66 -6.43
C PRO A 30 -20.43 2.84 -7.18
N GLU A 31 -20.72 1.55 -7.34
CA GLU A 31 -19.96 0.62 -8.18
C GLU A 31 -19.82 1.22 -9.60
N PRO A 32 -18.62 1.19 -10.22
CA PRO A 32 -18.48 1.60 -11.60
C PRO A 32 -19.43 0.77 -12.47
N ALA A 33 -20.29 1.45 -13.23
CA ALA A 33 -21.30 0.79 -14.04
C ALA A 33 -20.64 -0.21 -15.00
N GLY A 34 -20.99 -1.50 -14.89
CA GLY A 34 -20.65 -2.53 -15.88
C GLY A 34 -19.71 -3.64 -15.44
N ILE A 35 -19.29 -3.71 -14.17
CA ILE A 35 -18.58 -4.88 -13.61
C ILE A 35 -19.47 -5.63 -12.61
N ASP A 36 -19.49 -6.96 -12.69
CA ASP A 36 -20.19 -7.79 -11.72
C ASP A 36 -19.46 -7.75 -10.35
N PRO A 37 -20.17 -7.71 -9.20
CA PRO A 37 -19.53 -7.64 -7.88
C PRO A 37 -18.52 -8.76 -7.60
N ALA A 38 -18.76 -9.99 -8.05
CA ALA A 38 -17.82 -11.08 -7.87
C ALA A 38 -16.56 -10.85 -8.72
N THR A 39 -16.73 -10.41 -9.98
CA THR A 39 -15.59 -10.04 -10.84
C THR A 39 -14.80 -8.86 -10.26
N ARG A 40 -15.47 -7.89 -9.64
CA ARG A 40 -14.79 -6.79 -8.94
C ARG A 40 -13.99 -7.30 -7.75
N ALA A 41 -14.53 -8.22 -6.96
CA ALA A 41 -13.81 -8.83 -5.84
C ALA A 41 -12.55 -9.57 -6.31
N ASP A 42 -12.64 -10.34 -7.40
CA ASP A 42 -11.50 -11.03 -8.02
C ASP A 42 -10.44 -10.02 -8.49
N ALA A 43 -10.85 -8.93 -9.13
CA ALA A 43 -9.95 -7.87 -9.58
C ALA A 43 -9.24 -7.17 -8.40
N VAL A 44 -9.96 -6.88 -7.31
CA VAL A 44 -9.37 -6.32 -6.08
C VAL A 44 -8.38 -7.31 -5.45
N ALA A 45 -8.69 -8.60 -5.41
CA ALA A 45 -7.78 -9.64 -4.93
C ALA A 45 -6.49 -9.69 -5.78
N ALA A 46 -6.61 -9.63 -7.11
CA ALA A 46 -5.48 -9.56 -8.01
C ALA A 46 -4.64 -8.29 -7.79
N MET A 47 -5.27 -7.13 -7.57
CA MET A 47 -4.58 -5.89 -7.23
C MET A 47 -3.72 -6.02 -5.97
N HIS A 48 -4.23 -6.66 -4.91
CA HIS A 48 -3.43 -6.95 -3.72
C HIS A 48 -2.21 -7.83 -4.06
N GLY A 49 -2.40 -8.84 -4.91
CA GLY A 49 -1.30 -9.68 -5.42
C GLY A 49 -0.24 -8.87 -6.19
N HIS A 50 -0.65 -7.99 -7.10
CA HIS A 50 0.27 -7.14 -7.86
C HIS A 50 1.01 -6.13 -6.98
N ALA A 51 0.32 -5.54 -5.98
CA ALA A 51 0.95 -4.66 -5.00
C ALA A 51 2.02 -5.38 -4.16
N TYR A 52 1.72 -6.61 -3.71
CA TYR A 52 2.70 -7.45 -3.01
C TYR A 52 3.87 -7.84 -3.92
N ALA A 53 3.61 -8.24 -5.17
CA ALA A 53 4.65 -8.57 -6.13
C ALA A 53 5.57 -7.38 -6.44
N TYR A 54 5.02 -6.17 -6.56
CA TYR A 54 5.79 -4.94 -6.67
C TYR A 54 6.78 -4.76 -5.51
N ALA A 55 6.30 -4.89 -4.26
CA ALA A 55 7.14 -4.77 -3.07
C ALA A 55 8.20 -5.87 -3.00
N ALA A 56 7.81 -7.12 -3.26
CA ALA A 56 8.70 -8.27 -3.23
C ALA A 56 9.81 -8.16 -4.29
N CYS A 57 9.47 -7.87 -5.55
CA CYS A 57 10.45 -7.68 -6.61
C CYS A 57 11.36 -6.48 -6.32
N SER A 58 10.85 -5.41 -5.69
CA SER A 58 11.69 -4.29 -5.27
C SER A 58 12.74 -4.72 -4.23
N ALA A 59 12.35 -5.54 -3.25
CA ALA A 59 13.28 -6.11 -2.27
C ALA A 59 14.30 -7.07 -2.91
N TYR A 60 13.87 -7.95 -3.82
CA TYR A 60 14.77 -8.86 -4.54
C TYR A 60 15.79 -8.10 -5.39
N ALA A 61 15.38 -7.01 -6.03
CA ALA A 61 16.28 -6.15 -6.78
C ALA A 61 17.35 -5.50 -5.89
N ALA A 62 17.01 -5.13 -4.65
CA ALA A 62 17.93 -4.54 -3.69
C ALA A 62 18.96 -5.56 -3.17
N GLN A 63 18.56 -6.83 -3.00
CA GLN A 63 19.43 -7.89 -2.52
C GLN A 63 20.30 -8.52 -3.62
N ALA A 64 19.89 -8.41 -4.90
CA ALA A 64 20.53 -9.11 -6.00
C ALA A 64 22.02 -8.75 -6.16
N GLY A 65 22.90 -9.75 -6.02
CA GLY A 65 24.35 -9.61 -6.26
C GLY A 65 24.76 -9.47 -7.72
N SER A 66 23.83 -9.65 -8.67
CA SER A 66 24.05 -9.49 -10.11
C SER A 66 23.31 -8.26 -10.63
N PRO A 67 23.98 -7.31 -11.31
CA PRO A 67 23.32 -6.16 -11.93
C PRO A 67 22.23 -6.55 -12.93
N THR A 68 22.40 -7.68 -13.63
CA THR A 68 21.42 -8.21 -14.58
C THR A 68 20.16 -8.69 -13.86
N VAL A 69 20.31 -9.44 -12.77
CA VAL A 69 19.19 -9.93 -11.96
C VAL A 69 18.46 -8.76 -11.28
N ALA A 70 19.22 -7.80 -10.74
CA ALA A 70 18.66 -6.59 -10.15
C ALA A 70 17.83 -5.79 -11.17
N ARG A 71 18.30 -5.71 -12.43
CA ARG A 71 17.57 -5.05 -13.51
C ARG A 71 16.27 -5.78 -13.86
N LEU A 72 16.30 -7.10 -13.95
CA LEU A 72 15.11 -7.92 -14.20
C LEU A 72 14.03 -7.61 -13.15
N PHE A 73 14.37 -7.74 -11.86
CA PHE A 73 13.38 -7.50 -10.80
C PHE A 73 12.87 -6.06 -10.76
N ARG A 74 13.70 -5.05 -11.04
CA ARG A 74 13.22 -3.67 -11.17
C ARG A 74 12.23 -3.50 -12.33
N GLN A 75 12.44 -4.18 -13.44
CA GLN A 75 11.52 -4.14 -14.58
C GLN A 75 10.21 -4.84 -14.24
N THR A 76 10.27 -6.03 -13.64
CA THR A 76 9.10 -6.76 -13.16
C THR A 76 8.28 -5.92 -12.18
N ALA A 77 8.92 -5.35 -11.15
CA ALA A 77 8.25 -4.48 -10.19
C ALA A 77 7.51 -3.33 -10.89
N ARG A 78 8.14 -2.70 -11.89
CA ARG A 78 7.49 -1.65 -12.70
C ARG A 78 6.27 -2.17 -13.45
N GLN A 79 6.33 -3.34 -14.08
CA GLN A 79 5.17 -3.92 -14.77
C GLN A 79 4.02 -4.19 -13.80
N GLU A 80 4.29 -4.80 -12.64
CA GLU A 80 3.26 -5.07 -11.64
C GLU A 80 2.55 -3.79 -11.18
N ARG A 81 3.31 -2.70 -10.94
CA ARG A 81 2.75 -1.43 -10.45
C ARG A 81 2.10 -0.56 -11.52
N TYR A 82 2.71 -0.45 -12.70
CA TYR A 82 2.35 0.54 -13.71
C TYR A 82 1.51 -0.03 -14.86
N GLU A 83 1.45 -1.35 -15.00
CA GLU A 83 0.59 -2.05 -15.96
C GLU A 83 -0.49 -2.81 -15.19
N HIS A 84 -0.17 -3.97 -14.59
CA HIS A 84 -1.18 -4.89 -14.03
C HIS A 84 -2.06 -4.24 -12.94
N PHE A 85 -1.46 -3.66 -11.90
CA PHE A 85 -2.21 -2.96 -10.85
C PHE A 85 -2.97 -1.76 -11.41
N ALA A 86 -2.35 -0.98 -12.31
CA ALA A 86 -2.94 0.25 -12.81
C ALA A 86 -4.17 0.00 -13.71
N GLU A 87 -4.14 -1.06 -14.51
CA GLU A 87 -5.28 -1.48 -15.33
C GLU A 87 -6.46 -1.94 -14.47
N LEU A 88 -6.20 -2.78 -13.47
CA LEU A 88 -7.24 -3.23 -12.55
C LEU A 88 -7.77 -2.10 -11.65
N ALA A 89 -6.92 -1.16 -11.23
CA ALA A 89 -7.35 0.01 -10.47
C ALA A 89 -8.32 0.90 -11.26
N ARG A 90 -8.13 1.00 -12.59
CA ARG A 90 -9.09 1.67 -13.48
C ARG A 90 -10.38 0.88 -13.61
N LEU A 91 -10.28 -0.43 -13.84
CA LEU A 91 -11.44 -1.32 -13.99
C LEU A 91 -12.35 -1.32 -12.75
N THR A 92 -11.76 -1.35 -11.56
CA THR A 92 -12.47 -1.44 -10.28
C THR A 92 -12.94 -0.08 -9.73
N GLY A 93 -12.55 1.02 -10.39
CA GLY A 93 -12.84 2.38 -9.94
C GLY A 93 -12.11 2.76 -8.65
N LEU A 94 -10.95 2.15 -8.35
CA LEU A 94 -10.17 2.46 -7.15
C LEU A 94 -9.71 3.93 -7.15
N VAL A 95 -9.21 4.41 -8.28
CA VAL A 95 -8.76 5.80 -8.43
C VAL A 95 -9.97 6.67 -8.81
N ARG A 96 -10.36 7.56 -7.89
CA ARG A 96 -11.53 8.45 -8.03
C ARG A 96 -11.10 9.91 -7.98
N SER A 97 -11.98 10.82 -7.55
CA SER A 97 -11.59 12.20 -7.29
C SER A 97 -10.53 12.27 -6.18
N ASP A 98 -9.77 13.36 -6.12
CA ASP A 98 -8.79 13.58 -5.05
C ASP A 98 -9.47 13.55 -3.67
N VAL A 99 -10.65 14.13 -3.54
CA VAL A 99 -11.45 14.14 -2.30
C VAL A 99 -11.85 12.73 -1.89
N ASP A 100 -12.38 11.94 -2.82
CA ASP A 100 -12.79 10.56 -2.56
C ASP A 100 -11.59 9.69 -2.15
N THR A 101 -10.48 9.83 -2.88
CA THR A 101 -9.28 9.02 -2.66
C THR A 101 -8.61 9.38 -1.32
N LEU A 102 -8.55 10.67 -0.98
CA LEU A 102 -8.05 11.11 0.34
C LEU A 102 -8.97 10.66 1.47
N THR A 103 -10.29 10.69 1.27
CA THR A 103 -11.26 10.22 2.28
C THR A 103 -11.11 8.72 2.53
N GLU A 104 -10.91 7.92 1.48
CA GLU A 104 -10.63 6.49 1.60
C GLU A 104 -9.31 6.23 2.33
N ALA A 105 -8.24 6.97 1.98
CA ALA A 105 -6.94 6.85 2.65
C ALA A 105 -7.04 7.14 4.16
N ILE A 106 -7.73 8.21 4.55
CA ILE A 106 -7.99 8.56 5.95
C ILE A 106 -8.77 7.45 6.67
N ALA A 107 -9.75 6.83 6.01
CA ALA A 107 -10.48 5.71 6.58
C ALA A 107 -9.57 4.49 6.79
N GLY A 108 -8.64 4.25 5.86
CA GLY A 108 -7.60 3.24 5.97
C GLY A 108 -6.73 3.46 7.21
N GLU A 109 -6.15 4.64 7.35
CA GLU A 109 -5.30 4.99 8.51
C GLU A 109 -6.03 4.81 9.85
N ARG A 110 -7.33 5.15 9.90
CA ARG A 110 -8.15 4.90 11.08
C ARG A 110 -8.28 3.42 11.39
N HIS A 111 -8.48 2.57 10.39
CA HIS A 111 -8.57 1.13 10.58
C HIS A 111 -7.22 0.56 11.06
N GLU A 112 -6.12 1.01 10.47
CA GLU A 112 -4.78 0.61 10.87
C GLU A 112 -4.49 0.99 12.33
N ALA A 113 -4.82 2.22 12.69
CA ALA A 113 -4.68 2.77 14.04
C ALA A 113 -5.53 2.06 15.11
N THR A 114 -6.75 1.65 14.76
CA THR A 114 -7.75 1.18 15.75
C THR A 114 -7.90 -0.32 15.82
N VAL A 115 -7.61 -1.02 14.72
CA VAL A 115 -7.87 -2.46 14.57
C VAL A 115 -6.59 -3.22 14.30
N MET A 116 -5.93 -2.94 13.17
CA MET A 116 -4.89 -3.81 12.62
C MET A 116 -3.61 -3.80 13.46
N TYR A 117 -2.92 -2.67 13.57
CA TYR A 117 -1.62 -2.63 14.25
C TYR A 117 -1.70 -2.83 15.77
N PRO A 118 -2.76 -2.37 16.49
CA PRO A 118 -2.93 -2.77 17.88
C PRO A 118 -3.04 -4.29 18.05
N ALA A 119 -3.69 -5.01 17.14
CA ALA A 119 -3.77 -6.46 17.18
C ALA A 119 -2.38 -7.10 16.94
N PHE A 120 -1.65 -6.63 15.93
CA PHE A 120 -0.31 -7.14 15.61
C PHE A 120 0.70 -6.88 16.74
N ALA A 121 0.68 -5.69 17.34
CA ALA A 121 1.53 -5.36 18.48
C ALA A 121 1.24 -6.25 19.70
N ARG A 122 -0.04 -6.46 20.02
CA ARG A 122 -0.42 -7.38 21.11
C ARG A 122 0.05 -8.81 20.82
N GLN A 123 -0.08 -9.29 19.58
CA GLN A 123 0.39 -10.61 19.19
C GLN A 123 1.91 -10.73 19.31
N ALA A 124 2.67 -9.78 18.75
CA ALA A 124 4.13 -9.75 18.83
C ALA A 124 4.66 -9.72 20.27
N ARG A 125 3.92 -9.10 21.20
CA ARG A 125 4.21 -9.14 22.64
C ARG A 125 3.90 -10.49 23.26
N ARG A 126 2.72 -11.05 22.98
CA ARG A 126 2.30 -12.38 23.48
C ARG A 126 3.30 -13.46 23.08
N ASP A 127 3.82 -13.39 21.87
CA ASP A 127 4.76 -14.37 21.33
C ASP A 127 6.22 -14.09 21.73
N GLY A 128 6.51 -12.96 22.40
CA GLY A 128 7.88 -12.55 22.70
C GLY A 128 8.73 -12.26 21.47
N CYS A 129 8.12 -12.01 20.31
CA CYS A 129 8.82 -11.78 19.04
C CYS A 129 9.43 -10.37 19.00
N THR A 130 10.65 -10.23 19.49
CA THR A 130 11.37 -8.94 19.57
C THR A 130 11.57 -8.30 18.21
N ALA A 131 11.89 -9.09 17.18
CA ALA A 131 12.06 -8.59 15.81
C ALA A 131 10.78 -7.94 15.26
N ALA A 132 9.62 -8.54 15.50
CA ALA A 132 8.34 -7.94 15.12
C ALA A 132 8.11 -6.65 15.92
N GLN A 133 8.34 -6.65 17.24
CA GLN A 133 8.20 -5.44 18.05
C GLN A 133 9.12 -4.29 17.59
N GLU A 134 10.35 -4.59 17.16
CA GLU A 134 11.28 -3.59 16.61
C GLU A 134 10.83 -3.04 15.26
N ASN A 135 10.33 -3.92 14.38
CA ASN A 135 9.74 -3.50 13.11
C ASN A 135 8.54 -2.57 13.33
N LEU A 136 7.65 -2.94 14.26
CA LEU A 136 6.49 -2.15 14.64
C LEU A 136 6.91 -0.79 15.27
N ARG A 137 7.99 -0.72 16.05
CA ARG A 137 8.55 0.57 16.54
C ARG A 137 9.04 1.46 15.40
N THR A 138 9.58 0.88 14.34
CA THR A 138 10.02 1.61 13.14
C THR A 138 8.81 2.18 12.40
N ALA A 139 7.75 1.39 12.23
CA ALA A 139 6.50 1.85 11.65
C ALA A 139 5.90 3.04 12.42
N VAL A 140 5.88 3.00 13.76
CA VAL A 140 5.45 4.15 14.60
C VAL A 140 6.24 5.43 14.30
N ALA A 141 7.54 5.34 14.03
CA ALA A 141 8.34 6.51 13.67
C ALA A 141 7.98 7.07 12.28
N GLY A 142 7.59 6.19 11.35
CA GLY A 142 6.96 6.53 10.08
C GLY A 142 5.70 7.35 10.31
N GLU A 143 4.72 6.80 11.03
CA GLU A 143 3.42 7.48 11.25
C GLU A 143 3.59 8.85 11.95
N ARG A 144 4.55 8.97 12.86
CA ARG A 144 4.88 10.28 13.47
C ARG A 144 5.42 11.28 12.46
N THR A 145 6.23 10.82 11.51
CA THR A 145 6.75 11.67 10.42
C THR A 145 5.60 12.10 9.50
N GLU A 146 4.67 11.19 9.20
CA GLU A 146 3.50 11.50 8.39
C GLU A 146 2.58 12.53 9.07
N ALA A 147 2.35 12.37 10.37
CA ALA A 147 1.57 13.28 11.19
C ALA A 147 2.18 14.70 11.29
N THR A 148 3.50 14.79 11.44
CA THR A 148 4.17 16.05 11.84
C THR A 148 4.85 16.79 10.70
N ALA A 149 5.19 16.09 9.62
CA ALA A 149 5.93 16.67 8.49
C ALA A 149 5.22 16.47 7.15
N THR A 150 4.88 15.23 6.80
CA THR A 150 4.36 14.91 5.46
C THR A 150 3.00 15.55 5.22
N SER A 151 1.98 15.18 6.02
CA SER A 151 0.62 15.68 5.86
C SER A 151 0.53 17.21 6.01
N PRO A 152 1.19 17.85 7.00
CA PRO A 152 1.28 19.31 7.09
C PRO A 152 1.90 19.98 5.85
N ALA A 153 2.96 19.40 5.28
CA ALA A 153 3.59 19.96 4.08
C ALA A 153 2.65 19.91 2.85
N TYR A 154 1.83 18.86 2.71
CA TYR A 154 0.82 18.77 1.67
C TYR A 154 -0.37 19.70 1.92
N ARG A 155 -0.79 19.86 3.17
CA ARG A 155 -1.78 20.85 3.58
C ARG A 155 -1.35 22.26 3.19
N ASP A 156 -0.12 22.66 3.47
CA ASP A 156 0.39 23.99 3.11
C ASP A 156 0.46 24.19 1.59
N ARG A 157 0.76 23.14 0.82
CA ARG A 157 0.70 23.19 -0.65
C ARG A 157 -0.74 23.37 -1.15
N ALA A 158 -1.71 22.68 -0.56
CA ALA A 158 -3.12 22.81 -0.90
C ALA A 158 -3.64 24.22 -0.60
N VAL A 159 -3.30 24.79 0.56
CA VAL A 159 -3.61 26.19 0.92
C VAL A 159 -3.05 27.17 -0.11
N ARG A 160 -1.77 27.02 -0.51
CA ARG A 160 -1.16 27.90 -1.53
C ARG A 160 -1.84 27.82 -2.90
N ARG A 161 -2.50 26.71 -3.21
CA ARG A 161 -3.25 26.50 -4.46
C ARG A 161 -4.72 26.93 -4.35
N GLY A 162 -5.17 27.36 -3.18
CA GLY A 162 -6.58 27.70 -2.93
C GLY A 162 -7.49 26.48 -2.76
N ASP A 163 -6.93 25.27 -2.60
CA ASP A 163 -7.70 24.05 -2.41
C ASP A 163 -7.99 23.84 -0.91
N ALA A 164 -9.04 24.52 -0.45
CA ALA A 164 -9.45 24.48 0.96
C ALA A 164 -9.98 23.11 1.39
N VAL A 165 -10.49 22.29 0.46
CA VAL A 165 -11.03 20.96 0.76
C VAL A 165 -9.86 20.01 1.01
N ALA A 166 -8.90 19.93 0.08
CA ALA A 166 -7.72 19.09 0.26
C ALA A 166 -6.91 19.50 1.49
N ALA A 167 -6.77 20.81 1.75
CA ALA A 167 -6.10 21.30 2.95
C ALA A 167 -6.73 20.76 4.25
N ARG A 168 -8.07 20.74 4.34
CA ARG A 168 -8.78 20.18 5.51
C ARG A 168 -8.58 18.67 5.63
N LEU A 169 -8.58 17.95 4.52
CA LEU A 169 -8.36 16.50 4.49
C LEU A 169 -6.92 16.15 4.91
N PHE A 170 -5.91 16.90 4.47
CA PHE A 170 -4.54 16.71 4.94
C PHE A 170 -4.38 17.03 6.44
N ASP A 171 -5.09 18.03 6.97
CA ASP A 171 -5.14 18.28 8.41
C ASP A 171 -5.81 17.12 9.17
N GLU A 172 -6.81 16.47 8.59
CA GLU A 172 -7.47 15.28 9.15
C GLU A 172 -6.56 14.06 9.13
N LEU A 173 -5.92 13.80 7.99
CA LEU A 173 -4.93 12.75 7.83
C LEU A 173 -3.83 12.89 8.90
N ALA A 174 -3.24 14.08 9.05
CA ALA A 174 -2.23 14.34 10.08
C ALA A 174 -2.68 13.97 11.51
N ARG A 175 -3.95 14.22 11.85
CA ARG A 175 -4.51 13.86 13.17
C ARG A 175 -4.72 12.36 13.31
N ASP A 176 -5.11 11.67 12.24
CA ASP A 176 -5.30 10.23 12.28
C ASP A 176 -3.97 9.48 12.30
N GLU A 177 -2.95 9.94 11.59
CA GLU A 177 -1.56 9.48 11.73
C GLU A 177 -1.04 9.63 13.17
N ALA A 178 -1.33 10.75 13.82
CA ALA A 178 -0.94 10.95 15.22
C ALA A 178 -1.62 9.94 16.16
N LYS A 179 -2.90 9.63 15.92
CA LYS A 179 -3.61 8.58 16.68
C LYS A 179 -3.09 7.19 16.33
N HIS A 180 -2.73 6.96 15.07
CA HIS A 180 -2.11 5.73 14.59
C HIS A 180 -0.82 5.45 15.37
N ALA A 181 0.13 6.39 15.33
CA ALA A 181 1.36 6.32 16.10
C ALA A 181 1.12 6.09 17.60
N GLY A 182 0.16 6.81 18.20
CA GLY A 182 -0.15 6.74 19.62
C GLY A 182 -0.66 5.36 20.05
N ARG A 183 -1.74 4.89 19.42
CA ARG A 183 -2.36 3.59 19.75
C ARG A 183 -1.41 2.42 19.51
N PHE A 184 -0.60 2.54 18.47
CA PHE A 184 0.39 1.54 18.16
C PHE A 184 1.51 1.49 19.22
N THR A 185 1.96 2.66 19.70
CA THR A 185 2.88 2.77 20.83
C THR A 185 2.29 2.15 22.10
N ASP A 186 1.02 2.44 22.41
CA ASP A 186 0.35 1.91 23.60
C ASP A 186 0.23 0.39 23.55
N ALA A 187 -0.15 -0.16 22.39
CA ALA A 187 -0.25 -1.60 22.19
C ALA A 187 1.09 -2.33 22.37
N LEU A 188 2.21 -1.71 21.93
CA LEU A 188 3.58 -2.22 22.14
C LEU A 188 4.03 -2.19 23.61
N HIS A 189 3.48 -1.28 24.42
CA HIS A 189 3.79 -1.19 25.85
C HIS A 189 2.77 -1.91 26.74
N GLY A 190 1.66 -2.39 26.18
CA GLY A 190 0.59 -3.03 26.93
C GLY A 190 -0.23 -2.08 27.78
N ARG A 191 -0.41 -0.84 27.31
CA ARG A 191 -1.24 0.19 27.92
C ARG A 191 -2.61 0.25 27.28
#